data_AF-A0AAW5RGV8-F1
#
_entry.id   AF-A0AAW5RGV8-F1
#
_cell.length_a   1.000
_cell.length_b   1.000
_cell.length_c   1.000
_cell.angle_alpha   90.00
_cell.angle_beta   90.00
_cell.angle_gamma   90.00
#
_symmetry.space_group_name_H-M   'P 1'
#
loop_
_entity.id
_entity.type
_entity.pdbx_description
1 polymer ?
#
loop_
_entity_poly.entity_id
_entity_poly.type
_entity_poly.pdbx_seq_one_letter_code
_entity_poly.pdbx_strand_id
1 'polypeptide(L)'
;MNHSKSPSFTANDTSINSDEYFSQRQLKQGSVGWVLLIGLGVAYVISGDFAAWNFGLAQGGWGGMFIATILVAIMYLCLCLSMSEMSSMMPTAGGGYSFARLAF
;
A
#
# COMPACT_ATOMS: atom_id res chain seq x y z
N MET A 1 51.86 -16.64 -19.56
CA MET A 1 50.74 -17.60 -19.42
C MET A 1 50.33 -17.57 -17.96
N ASN A 2 49.46 -16.62 -17.62
CA ASN A 2 49.21 -16.23 -16.23
C ASN A 2 47.89 -16.89 -15.87
N HIS A 3 48.00 -18.02 -15.17
CA HIS A 3 46.88 -18.84 -14.74
C HIS A 3 45.82 -17.98 -14.02
N SER A 4 44.63 -17.87 -14.63
CA SER A 4 43.41 -17.45 -13.96
C SER A 4 43.16 -18.45 -12.83
N LYS A 5 43.37 -18.02 -11.58
CA LYS A 5 42.88 -18.75 -10.41
C LYS A 5 41.36 -18.64 -10.45
N SER A 6 40.72 -19.75 -10.83
CA SER A 6 39.30 -19.97 -10.60
C SER A 6 38.99 -19.72 -9.12
N PRO A 7 37.97 -18.91 -8.79
CA PRO A 7 37.62 -18.68 -7.40
C PRO A 7 37.07 -19.99 -6.82
N SER A 8 37.80 -20.57 -5.87
CA SER A 8 37.28 -21.62 -5.00
C SER A 8 36.21 -21.00 -4.11
N PHE A 9 34.95 -21.11 -4.55
CA PHE A 9 33.76 -20.73 -3.79
C PHE A 9 33.69 -21.61 -2.53
N THR A 10 34.21 -21.07 -1.43
CA THR A 10 34.17 -21.70 -0.13
C THR A 10 32.83 -21.33 0.48
N ALA A 11 32.08 -22.29 1.04
CA ALA A 11 30.72 -22.08 1.56
C ALA A 11 30.59 -20.92 2.59
N ASN A 12 31.70 -20.51 3.20
CA ASN A 12 31.77 -19.35 4.11
C ASN A 12 31.72 -17.99 3.39
N ASP A 13 32.18 -17.85 2.15
CA ASP A 13 32.11 -16.56 1.43
C ASP A 13 30.69 -16.24 0.96
N THR A 14 29.89 -17.28 0.70
CA THR A 14 28.48 -17.15 0.32
C THR A 14 27.61 -16.68 1.47
N SER A 15 27.84 -17.22 2.68
CA SER A 15 27.07 -16.85 3.87
C SER A 15 27.34 -15.39 4.25
N ILE A 16 28.61 -15.00 4.34
CA ILE A 16 29.02 -13.62 4.69
C ILE A 16 28.46 -12.60 3.68
N ASN A 17 28.57 -12.86 2.37
CA ASN A 17 27.95 -12.00 1.36
C ASN A 17 26.43 -11.97 1.51
N SER A 18 25.79 -13.13 1.67
CA SER A 18 24.32 -13.20 1.77
C SER A 18 23.79 -12.43 2.98
N ASP A 19 24.42 -12.54 4.15
CA ASP A 19 24.02 -11.85 5.38
C ASP A 19 24.21 -10.32 5.26
N GLU A 20 25.28 -9.88 4.58
CA GLU A 20 25.52 -8.47 4.28
C GLU A 20 24.50 -7.93 3.26
N TYR A 21 24.15 -8.72 2.24
CA TYR A 21 23.08 -8.41 1.28
C TYR A 21 21.69 -8.32 1.96
N PHE A 22 21.38 -9.21 2.92
CA PHE A 22 20.13 -9.15 3.68
C PHE A 22 20.11 -7.97 4.65
N SER A 23 21.26 -7.63 5.26
CA SER A 23 21.41 -6.48 6.16
C SER A 23 21.23 -5.13 5.44
N GLN A 24 21.77 -4.98 4.22
CA GLN A 24 21.58 -3.78 3.40
C GLN A 24 20.13 -3.60 2.92
N ARG A 25 19.37 -4.69 2.80
CA ARG A 25 17.95 -4.69 2.40
C ARG A 25 17.00 -4.64 3.60
N GLN A 26 17.52 -4.60 4.81
CA GLN A 26 16.71 -4.43 5.99
C GLN A 26 16.15 -3.01 5.98
N LEU A 27 14.88 -2.89 5.59
CA LEU A 27 14.11 -1.65 5.67
C LEU A 27 14.26 -1.11 7.10
N LYS A 28 14.49 0.20 7.25
CA LYS A 28 14.48 0.86 8.58
C LYS A 28 13.09 0.69 9.21
N GLN A 29 12.88 -0.46 9.86
CA GLN A 29 11.68 -0.78 10.61
C GLN A 29 11.50 0.31 11.67
N GLY A 30 10.33 0.94 11.67
CA GLY A 30 9.96 1.92 12.70
C GLY A 30 10.19 3.39 12.35
N SER A 31 10.63 3.75 11.12
CA SER A 31 10.77 5.17 10.74
C SER A 31 9.42 5.92 10.69
N VAL A 32 8.31 5.18 10.61
CA VAL A 32 6.96 5.73 10.67
C VAL A 32 6.28 5.15 11.91
N GLY A 33 6.38 5.87 13.03
CA GLY A 33 5.68 5.52 14.26
C GLY A 33 4.16 5.54 14.06
N TRP A 34 3.43 4.86 14.93
CA TRP A 34 1.96 4.77 14.87
C TRP A 34 1.27 6.14 14.74
N VAL A 35 1.77 7.16 15.43
CA VAL A 35 1.23 8.52 15.35
C VAL A 35 1.36 9.11 13.94
N LEU A 36 2.48 8.87 13.26
CA LEU A 36 2.68 9.33 11.88
C LEU A 36 1.78 8.57 10.89
N LEU A 37 1.53 7.27 11.13
CA LEU A 37 0.59 6.49 10.32
C LEU A 37 -0.85 6.98 10.47
N ILE A 38 -1.28 7.27 11.71
CA ILE A 38 -2.60 7.87 11.95
C ILE A 38 -2.66 9.26 11.32
N GLY A 39 -1.63 10.09 11.52
CA GLY A 39 -1.56 11.44 10.97
C GLY A 39 -1.64 11.46 9.45
N LEU A 40 -0.95 10.52 8.78
CA LEU A 40 -1.01 10.35 7.33
C LEU A 40 -2.43 10.02 6.86
N GLY A 41 -3.11 9.08 7.54
CA GLY A 41 -4.48 8.69 7.20
C GLY A 41 -5.48 9.85 7.37
N VAL A 42 -5.43 10.54 8.52
CA VAL A 42 -6.34 11.65 8.83
C VAL A 42 -6.12 12.83 7.87
N ALA A 43 -4.85 13.19 7.60
CA ALA A 43 -4.53 14.27 6.67
C ALA A 43 -5.02 13.98 5.25
N TYR A 44 -4.90 12.72 4.80
CA TYR A 44 -5.38 12.30 3.48
C TYR A 44 -6.91 12.46 3.35
N VAL A 45 -7.67 12.03 4.36
CA VAL A 45 -9.14 12.13 4.35
C VAL A 45 -9.61 13.59 4.39
N ILE A 46 -9.04 14.41 5.29
CA ILE A 46 -9.43 15.82 5.44
C ILE A 46 -9.15 16.61 4.16
N SER A 47 -8.01 16.36 3.52
CA SER A 47 -7.65 16.99 2.23
C SER A 47 -8.66 16.64 1.13
N GLY A 48 -9.08 15.37 1.08
CA GLY A 48 -10.08 14.90 0.13
C GLY A 48 -11.46 15.52 0.36
N ASP A 49 -11.92 15.60 1.61
CA ASP A 49 -13.23 16.18 1.94
C ASP A 49 -13.28 17.67 1.58
N PHE A 50 -12.24 18.44 1.92
CA PHE A 50 -12.16 19.85 1.56
C PHE A 50 -12.22 20.08 0.04
N ALA A 51 -11.51 19.25 -0.74
CA ALA A 51 -11.58 19.30 -2.20
C ALA A 51 -12.97 18.88 -2.71
N ALA A 52 -13.58 17.86 -2.13
CA ALA A 52 -14.92 17.40 -2.50
C ALA A 52 -15.97 18.49 -2.29
N TRP A 53 -15.92 19.24 -1.17
CA TRP A 53 -16.83 20.36 -0.93
C TRP A 53 -16.59 21.54 -1.86
N ASN A 54 -15.33 21.90 -2.09
CA ASN A 54 -15.00 23.04 -2.95
C ASN A 54 -15.40 22.80 -4.42
N PHE A 55 -15.01 21.67 -4.99
CA PHE A 55 -15.34 21.31 -6.37
C PHE A 55 -16.80 20.85 -6.51
N GLY A 56 -17.33 20.12 -5.53
CA GLY A 56 -18.70 19.60 -5.55
C GLY A 56 -19.75 20.70 -5.50
N LEU A 57 -19.56 21.73 -4.68
CA LEU A 57 -20.46 22.88 -4.66
C LEU A 57 -20.28 23.78 -5.89
N ALA A 58 -19.06 23.98 -6.36
CA ALA A 58 -18.78 24.80 -7.54
C ALA A 58 -19.40 24.22 -8.83
N GLN A 59 -19.39 22.89 -8.99
CA GLN A 59 -19.86 22.23 -10.21
C GLN A 59 -21.30 21.70 -10.10
N GLY A 60 -21.68 21.13 -8.95
CA GLY A 60 -22.95 20.43 -8.76
C GLY A 60 -24.01 21.22 -7.97
N GLY A 61 -23.64 22.35 -7.37
CA GLY A 61 -24.51 23.05 -6.42
C GLY A 61 -24.91 22.16 -5.23
N TRP A 62 -25.84 22.63 -4.41
CA TRP A 62 -26.30 21.87 -3.23
C TRP A 62 -27.04 20.57 -3.58
N GLY A 63 -27.90 20.61 -4.61
CA GLY A 63 -28.70 19.47 -5.03
C GLY A 63 -27.87 18.36 -5.71
N GLY A 64 -26.89 18.74 -6.54
CA GLY A 64 -25.98 17.79 -7.17
C GLY A 64 -25.05 17.14 -6.17
N MET A 65 -24.60 17.88 -5.15
CA MET A 65 -23.84 17.35 -4.01
C MET A 65 -24.61 16.23 -3.30
N PHE A 66 -25.87 16.45 -2.95
CA PHE A 66 -26.68 15.47 -2.24
C PHE A 66 -26.87 14.17 -3.04
N ILE A 67 -27.19 14.29 -4.34
CA ILE A 67 -27.33 13.12 -5.23
C ILE A 67 -25.98 12.40 -5.41
N ALA A 68 -24.89 13.15 -5.57
CA ALA A 68 -23.55 12.59 -5.74
C ALA A 68 -23.12 11.83 -4.48
N THR A 69 -23.38 12.37 -3.29
CA THR A 69 -23.10 11.70 -2.01
C THR A 69 -23.86 10.38 -1.90
N ILE A 70 -25.15 10.34 -2.23
CA ILE A 70 -25.95 9.10 -2.19
C ILE A 70 -25.41 8.06 -3.17
N LEU A 71 -25.12 8.47 -4.41
CA LEU A 71 -24.61 7.57 -5.44
C LEU A 71 -23.25 6.99 -5.05
N VAL A 72 -22.32 7.85 -4.62
CA VAL A 72 -20.99 7.42 -4.16
C VAL A 72 -21.09 6.56 -2.90
N ALA A 73 -22.02 6.83 -1.98
CA ALA A 73 -22.24 5.99 -0.80
C ALA A 73 -22.67 4.56 -1.16
N ILE A 74 -23.58 4.40 -2.13
CA ILE A 74 -24.02 3.08 -2.61
C ILE A 74 -22.86 2.36 -3.30
N MET A 75 -22.13 3.04 -4.19
CA MET A 75 -20.97 2.44 -4.86
C MET A 75 -19.88 2.03 -3.87
N TYR A 76 -19.61 2.89 -2.87
CA TYR A 76 -18.64 2.61 -1.82
C TYR A 76 -19.06 1.42 -0.94
N LEU A 77 -20.34 1.32 -0.57
CA LEU A 77 -20.88 0.18 0.14
C LEU A 77 -20.69 -1.13 -0.65
N CYS A 78 -20.99 -1.12 -1.94
CA CYS A 78 -20.80 -2.28 -2.81
C CYS A 78 -19.32 -2.70 -2.85
N LEU A 79 -18.42 -1.73 -2.98
CA LEU A 79 -16.97 -1.97 -2.92
C LEU A 79 -16.52 -2.53 -1.57
N CYS A 80 -17.04 -2.03 -0.46
CA CYS A 80 -16.76 -2.55 0.88
C CYS A 80 -17.20 -4.01 1.02
N LEU A 81 -18.36 -4.38 0.47
CA LEU A 81 -18.83 -5.76 0.46
C LEU A 81 -17.90 -6.66 -0.35
N SER A 82 -17.50 -6.25 -1.55
CA SER A 82 -16.53 -7.01 -2.35
C SER A 82 -15.17 -7.18 -1.65
N MET A 83 -14.70 -6.13 -0.97
CA MET A 83 -13.44 -6.20 -0.20
C MET A 83 -13.56 -7.09 1.03
N SER A 84 -14.73 -7.13 1.68
CA SER A 84 -15.03 -8.02 2.80
C SER A 84 -14.99 -9.49 2.38
N GLU A 85 -15.53 -9.82 1.21
CA GLU A 85 -15.49 -11.18 0.66
C GLU A 85 -14.04 -11.62 0.40
N MET A 86 -13.24 -10.77 -0.25
CA MET A 86 -11.82 -11.06 -0.48
C MET A 86 -11.01 -11.16 0.82
N SER A 87 -11.29 -10.29 1.80
CA SER A 87 -10.61 -10.30 3.10
C SER A 87 -10.85 -11.58 3.89
N SER A 88 -11.99 -12.25 3.69
CA SER A 88 -12.30 -13.51 4.37
C SER A 88 -11.54 -14.70 3.76
N MET A 89 -11.13 -14.60 2.49
CA MET A 89 -10.45 -15.68 1.76
C MET A 89 -8.92 -15.65 1.93
N MET A 90 -8.33 -14.56 2.44
CA MET A 90 -6.89 -14.36 2.37
C MET A 90 -6.31 -13.61 3.58
N PRO A 91 -5.62 -14.29 4.51
CA PRO A 91 -4.98 -13.66 5.65
C PRO A 91 -3.58 -13.16 5.25
N THR A 92 -3.51 -12.20 4.32
CA THR A 92 -2.22 -11.60 3.90
C THR A 92 -2.22 -10.09 4.12
N ALA A 93 -1.18 -9.58 4.77
CA ALA A 93 -1.06 -8.18 5.18
C ALA A 93 -0.54 -7.26 4.04
N GLY A 94 -0.99 -7.47 2.80
CA GLY A 94 -0.47 -6.76 1.62
C GLY A 94 -1.45 -5.86 0.88
N GLY A 95 -2.69 -5.72 1.37
CA GLY A 95 -3.71 -4.83 0.80
C GLY A 95 -4.07 -5.17 -0.66
N GLY A 96 -4.57 -4.18 -1.42
CA GLY A 96 -5.01 -4.33 -2.81
C GLY A 96 -3.98 -4.96 -3.77
N TYR A 97 -2.69 -4.70 -3.53
CA TYR A 97 -1.60 -5.22 -4.35
C TYR A 97 -1.42 -6.74 -4.23
N SER A 98 -1.64 -7.31 -3.04
CA SER A 98 -1.59 -8.76 -2.86
C SER A 98 -2.72 -9.47 -3.61
N PHE A 99 -3.93 -8.90 -3.62
CA PHE A 99 -5.04 -9.44 -4.38
C PHE A 99 -4.75 -9.41 -5.89
N ALA A 100 -4.18 -8.32 -6.40
CA ALA A 100 -3.78 -8.22 -7.81
C ALA A 100 -2.70 -9.25 -8.19
N ARG A 101 -1.73 -9.50 -7.30
CA ARG A 101 -0.67 -10.51 -7.53
C ARG A 101 -1.17 -11.95 -7.44
N LEU A 102 -2.30 -12.19 -6.77
CA LEU A 102 -2.86 -13.54 -6.63
C LEU A 102 -3.91 -13.84 -7.70
N ALA A 103 -4.44 -12.81 -8.36
CA ALA A 103 -5.38 -12.94 -9.47
C ALA A 103 -4.70 -13.15 -10.85
N PHE A 104 -3.40 -12.83 -10.97
CA PHE A 104 -2.61 -12.95 -12.20
C PHE A 104 -1.35 -13.80 -11.96
#